data_AF-A0A949CKC6-F1
#
_entry.id   AF-A0A949CKC6-F1
#
_cell.length_a   1.000
_cell.length_b   1.000
_cell.length_c   1.000
_cell.angle_alpha   90.00
_cell.angle_beta   90.00
_cell.angle_gamma   90.00
#
_symmetry.space_group_name_H-M   'P 1'
#
loop_
_entity.id
_entity.type
_entity.pdbx_description
1 polymer ?
#
loop_
_entity_poly.entity_id
_entity_poly.type
_entity_poly.pdbx_seq_one_letter_code
_entity_poly.pdbx_strand_id
1 'polypeptide(L)'
;MHDSTTQNLLVFAGLLFSVGLVGFLTRRSLILMFLSLEMMLAGVSVNLIAFSKHYGNYQGQVLAIMVLSIAACEAAIALALVVSLYRRKATLDVKEWGDLSETIVPKEVETVGSMETEAPSFPTLTPAGLDPLADPVPSEFKAELGSVPVIIDKKVEASSNV
;
A
#
# COMPACT_ATOMS: atom_id res chain seq x y z
N MET A 1 0.93 -50.92 -7.11
CA MET A 1 -0.34 -50.17 -7.00
C MET A 1 -0.26 -48.90 -6.14
N HIS A 2 0.90 -48.54 -5.53
CA HIS A 2 0.98 -47.39 -4.62
C HIS A 2 1.30 -46.06 -5.33
N ASP A 3 1.90 -46.10 -6.52
CA ASP A 3 2.39 -44.90 -7.21
C ASP A 3 1.26 -43.99 -7.72
N SER A 4 0.17 -44.58 -8.22
CA SER A 4 -1.01 -43.83 -8.69
C SER A 4 -1.64 -43.00 -7.56
N THR A 5 -1.71 -43.56 -6.35
CA THR A 5 -2.27 -42.84 -5.20
C THR A 5 -1.38 -41.68 -4.78
N THR A 6 -0.06 -41.85 -4.78
CA THR A 6 0.88 -40.77 -4.46
C THR A 6 0.81 -39.66 -5.50
N GLN A 7 0.78 -40.00 -6.79
CA GLN A 7 0.62 -39.02 -7.86
C GLN A 7 -0.67 -38.20 -7.70
N ASN A 8 -1.80 -38.86 -7.38
CA ASN A 8 -3.07 -38.16 -7.13
C ASN A 8 -2.98 -37.19 -5.94
N LEU A 9 -2.30 -37.58 -4.87
CA LEU A 9 -2.09 -36.72 -3.69
C LEU A 9 -1.20 -35.51 -4.02
N LEU A 10 -0.15 -35.69 -4.82
CA LEU A 10 0.72 -34.60 -5.26
C LEU A 10 -0.03 -33.60 -6.14
N VAL A 11 -0.84 -34.08 -7.08
CA VAL A 11 -1.68 -33.23 -7.94
C VAL A 11 -2.71 -32.48 -7.09
N PHE A 12 -3.36 -33.16 -6.15
CA PHE A 12 -4.33 -32.54 -5.25
C PHE A 12 -3.67 -31.47 -4.35
N ALA A 13 -2.52 -31.77 -3.76
CA ALA A 13 -1.75 -30.82 -2.95
C ALA A 13 -1.34 -29.59 -3.76
N GLY A 14 -0.85 -29.80 -4.99
CA GLY A 14 -0.49 -28.72 -5.92
C GLY A 14 -1.70 -27.87 -6.31
N LEU A 15 -2.87 -28.47 -6.51
CA LEU A 15 -4.11 -27.75 -6.77
C LEU A 15 -4.55 -26.91 -5.58
N LEU A 16 -4.54 -27.46 -4.36
CA LEU A 16 -4.86 -26.72 -3.13
C LEU A 16 -3.94 -25.52 -2.95
N PHE A 17 -2.62 -25.74 -3.12
CA PHE A 17 -1.64 -24.67 -3.05
C PHE A 17 -1.88 -23.60 -4.12
N SER A 18 -2.16 -23.99 -5.35
CA SER A 18 -2.40 -23.05 -6.45
C SER A 18 -3.67 -22.23 -6.25
N VAL A 19 -4.76 -22.86 -5.78
CA VAL A 19 -6.01 -22.16 -5.46
C VAL A 19 -5.80 -21.19 -4.30
N GLY A 20 -5.07 -21.62 -3.26
CA GLY A 20 -4.66 -20.74 -2.17
C GLY A 20 -3.85 -19.55 -2.70
N LEU A 21 -2.86 -19.78 -3.56
CA LEU A 21 -2.03 -18.73 -4.15
C LEU A 21 -2.83 -17.70 -4.94
N VAL A 22 -3.73 -18.17 -5.82
CA VAL A 22 -4.64 -17.29 -6.57
C VAL A 22 -5.56 -16.51 -5.62
N GLY A 23 -6.08 -17.16 -4.58
CA GLY A 23 -6.86 -16.52 -3.53
C GLY A 23 -6.09 -15.41 -2.82
N PHE A 24 -4.84 -15.67 -2.43
CA PHE A 24 -4.00 -14.70 -1.74
C PHE A 24 -3.74 -13.45 -2.60
N LEU A 25 -3.44 -13.62 -3.89
CA LEU A 25 -3.15 -12.51 -4.80
C LEU A 25 -4.40 -11.70 -5.20
N THR A 26 -5.58 -12.32 -5.22
CA THR A 26 -6.81 -11.68 -5.72
C THR A 26 -7.57 -10.93 -4.63
N ARG A 27 -7.36 -11.27 -3.35
CA ARG A 27 -8.19 -10.78 -2.25
C ARG A 27 -7.58 -9.52 -1.63
N ARG A 28 -8.42 -8.51 -1.40
CA ARG A 28 -8.06 -7.25 -0.72
C ARG A 28 -8.35 -7.25 0.78
N SER A 29 -9.24 -8.14 1.23
CA SER A 29 -9.58 -8.26 2.64
C SER A 29 -8.53 -9.11 3.35
N LEU A 30 -7.96 -8.57 4.44
CA LEU A 30 -6.96 -9.25 5.26
C LEU A 30 -7.40 -10.66 5.69
N ILE A 31 -8.67 -10.81 6.12
CA ILE A 31 -9.22 -12.12 6.55
C ILE A 31 -9.14 -13.14 5.41
N LEU A 32 -9.54 -12.74 4.20
CA LEU A 32 -9.56 -13.62 3.04
C LEU A 32 -8.14 -13.97 2.56
N MET A 33 -7.16 -13.09 2.76
CA MET A 33 -5.75 -13.40 2.50
C MET A 33 -5.21 -14.44 3.49
N PHE A 34 -5.48 -14.28 4.80
CA PHE A 34 -5.07 -15.28 5.80
C PHE A 34 -5.73 -16.64 5.56
N LEU A 35 -7.02 -16.67 5.22
CA LEU A 35 -7.69 -17.92 4.85
C LEU A 35 -7.05 -18.60 3.62
N SER A 36 -6.59 -17.80 2.65
CA SER A 36 -5.90 -18.33 1.48
C SER A 36 -4.51 -18.89 1.83
N LEU A 37 -3.82 -18.27 2.79
CA LEU A 37 -2.54 -18.76 3.32
C LEU A 37 -2.71 -20.10 4.07
N GLU A 38 -3.75 -20.22 4.90
CA GLU A 38 -4.09 -21.49 5.57
C GLU A 38 -4.33 -22.62 4.55
N MET A 39 -5.04 -22.31 3.45
CA MET A 39 -5.27 -23.25 2.36
C MET A 39 -3.96 -23.68 1.66
N MET A 40 -2.99 -22.76 1.51
CA MET A 40 -1.66 -23.08 0.99
C MET A 40 -0.87 -24.00 1.94
N LEU A 41 -0.87 -23.70 3.25
CA LEU A 41 -0.20 -24.51 4.27
C LEU A 41 -0.80 -25.92 4.39
N ALA A 42 -2.12 -26.04 4.18
CA ALA A 42 -2.80 -27.34 4.08
C ALA A 42 -2.31 -28.15 2.85
N GLY A 43 -2.18 -27.51 1.69
CA GLY A 43 -1.60 -28.13 0.49
C GLY A 43 -0.17 -28.62 0.71
N VAL A 44 0.69 -27.79 1.33
CA VAL A 44 2.07 -28.16 1.68
C VAL A 44 2.10 -29.36 2.65
N SER A 45 1.22 -29.39 3.65
CA SER A 45 1.12 -30.50 4.61
C SER A 45 0.73 -31.82 3.94
N VAL A 46 -0.22 -31.79 3.00
CA VAL A 46 -0.58 -32.98 2.20
C VAL A 46 0.60 -33.43 1.33
N ASN A 47 1.35 -32.50 0.74
CA ASN A 47 2.54 -32.81 -0.05
C ASN A 47 3.61 -33.54 0.78
N LEU A 48 3.88 -33.05 2.01
CA LEU A 48 4.81 -33.69 2.94
C LEU A 48 4.38 -35.12 3.30
N ILE A 49 3.10 -35.34 3.57
CA ILE A 49 2.55 -36.67 3.86
C ILE A 49 2.67 -37.60 2.64
N ALA A 50 2.43 -37.09 1.43
CA ALA A 50 2.57 -37.84 0.19
C ALA A 50 4.01 -38.31 -0.02
N PHE A 51 5.01 -37.46 0.23
CA PHE A 51 6.42 -37.86 0.18
C PHE A 51 6.79 -38.86 1.29
N SER A 52 6.29 -38.65 2.52
CA SER A 52 6.47 -39.61 3.62
C SER A 52 6.00 -41.02 3.21
N LYS A 53 4.85 -41.10 2.54
CA LYS A 53 4.28 -42.34 2.01
C LYS A 53 5.12 -42.93 0.87
N HIS A 54 5.67 -42.11 -0.02
CA HIS A 54 6.50 -42.57 -1.14
C HIS A 54 7.83 -43.17 -0.66
N TYR A 55 8.49 -42.52 0.30
CA TYR A 55 9.77 -42.98 0.86
C TYR A 55 9.62 -43.99 2.01
N GLY A 56 8.38 -44.30 2.43
CA GLY A 56 8.12 -45.27 3.49
C GLY A 56 8.66 -44.86 4.87
N ASN A 57 8.80 -43.55 5.12
CA ASN A 57 9.29 -43.02 6.40
C ASN A 57 8.23 -42.13 7.06
N TYR A 58 8.46 -41.74 8.31
CA TYR A 58 7.54 -40.88 9.08
C TYR A 58 7.94 -39.39 9.10
N GLN A 59 9.02 -39.01 8.41
CA GLN A 59 9.57 -37.66 8.52
C GLN A 59 8.62 -36.60 7.95
N GLY A 60 7.97 -36.89 6.82
CA GLY A 60 6.98 -35.99 6.23
C GLY A 60 5.72 -35.85 7.08
N GLN A 61 5.32 -36.90 7.80
CA GLN A 61 4.19 -36.84 8.74
C GLN A 61 4.53 -35.98 9.97
N VAL A 62 5.74 -36.12 10.53
CA VAL A 62 6.21 -35.29 11.66
C VAL A 62 6.30 -33.82 11.24
N LEU A 63 6.79 -33.52 10.04
CA LEU A 63 6.80 -32.14 9.54
C LEU A 63 5.38 -31.60 9.32
N ALA A 64 4.44 -32.41 8.83
CA ALA A 64 3.07 -31.97 8.60
C ALA A 64 2.35 -31.54 9.91
N ILE A 65 2.55 -32.28 11.02
CA ILE A 65 1.98 -31.87 12.32
C ILE A 65 2.64 -30.59 12.88
N MET A 66 3.93 -30.37 12.59
CA MET A 66 4.63 -29.15 12.97
C MET A 66 4.09 -27.96 12.17
N VAL A 67 3.89 -28.12 10.86
CA VAL A 67 3.26 -27.10 10.00
C VAL A 67 1.85 -26.78 10.47
N LEU A 68 1.03 -27.79 10.81
CA LEU A 68 -0.31 -27.57 11.34
C LEU A 68 -0.30 -26.81 12.67
N SER A 69 0.70 -27.06 13.52
CA SER A 69 0.87 -26.36 14.80
C SER A 69 1.27 -24.90 14.59
N ILE A 70 2.18 -24.63 13.64
CA ILE A 70 2.57 -23.26 13.25
C ILE A 70 1.38 -22.52 12.65
N ALA A 71 0.62 -23.18 11.78
CA ALA A 71 -0.59 -22.62 11.16
C ALA A 71 -1.61 -22.20 12.23
N ALA A 72 -1.84 -23.04 13.25
CA ALA A 72 -2.73 -22.68 14.37
C ALA A 72 -2.23 -21.44 15.15
N CYS A 73 -0.93 -21.35 15.40
CA CYS A 73 -0.32 -20.18 16.04
C CYS A 73 -0.47 -18.92 15.16
N GLU A 74 -0.25 -19.05 13.86
CA GLU A 74 -0.40 -17.94 12.91
C GLU A 74 -1.84 -17.45 12.82
N ALA A 75 -2.82 -18.35 12.70
CA ALA A 75 -4.24 -17.99 12.68
C ALA A 75 -4.68 -17.20 13.92
N ALA A 76 -4.14 -17.56 15.10
CA ALA A 76 -4.40 -16.82 16.34
C ALA A 76 -3.83 -15.39 16.28
N ILE A 77 -2.61 -15.23 15.77
CA ILE A 77 -1.97 -13.92 15.58
C ILE A 77 -2.73 -13.10 14.53
N ALA A 78 -3.12 -13.71 13.41
CA ALA A 78 -3.87 -13.08 12.34
C ALA A 78 -5.21 -12.54 12.84
N LEU A 79 -5.95 -13.32 13.62
CA LEU A 79 -7.22 -12.88 14.20
C LEU A 79 -7.02 -11.72 15.18
N ALA A 80 -6.01 -11.81 16.05
CA ALA A 80 -5.67 -10.73 16.97
C ALA A 80 -5.31 -9.43 16.22
N LEU A 81 -4.55 -9.53 15.14
CA LEU A 81 -4.20 -8.41 14.27
C LEU A 81 -5.45 -7.82 13.60
N VAL A 82 -6.29 -8.65 13.01
CA VAL A 82 -7.54 -8.23 12.35
C VAL A 82 -8.44 -7.47 13.33
N VAL A 83 -8.64 -7.98 14.55
CA VAL A 83 -9.45 -7.29 15.57
C VAL A 83 -8.81 -5.95 15.96
N SER A 84 -7.49 -5.90 16.14
CA SER A 84 -6.77 -4.65 16.46
C SER A 84 -6.92 -3.59 15.37
N LEU A 85 -6.80 -3.99 14.10
CA LEU A 85 -6.95 -3.09 12.95
C LEU A 85 -8.40 -2.63 12.78
N TYR A 86 -9.36 -3.54 12.94
CA TYR A 86 -10.78 -3.22 12.86
C TYR A 86 -11.19 -2.19 13.92
N ARG A 87 -10.64 -2.29 15.14
CA ARG A 87 -10.89 -1.30 16.21
C ARG A 87 -10.36 0.10 15.89
N ARG A 88 -9.38 0.24 15.00
CA ARG A 88 -8.74 1.53 14.68
C ARG A 88 -9.40 2.26 13.51
N LYS A 89 -9.66 1.56 12.40
CA LYS A 89 -10.19 2.18 11.18
C LYS A 89 -11.52 1.58 10.68
N ALA A 90 -12.12 0.62 11.40
CA ALA A 90 -13.34 -0.10 11.02
C ALA A 90 -13.31 -0.71 9.59
N THR A 91 -12.14 -0.82 8.97
CA THR A 91 -11.90 -1.37 7.64
C THR A 91 -10.75 -2.36 7.66
N LEU A 92 -10.89 -3.41 6.85
CA LEU A 92 -9.91 -4.48 6.66
C LEU A 92 -9.37 -4.52 5.22
N ASP A 93 -9.65 -3.48 4.43
CA ASP A 93 -9.05 -3.31 3.11
C ASP A 93 -7.60 -2.87 3.27
N VAL A 94 -6.68 -3.65 2.71
CA VAL A 94 -5.23 -3.40 2.73
C VAL A 94 -4.89 -2.04 2.11
N LYS A 95 -5.65 -1.57 1.13
CA LYS A 95 -5.35 -0.33 0.40
C LYS A 95 -5.44 0.92 1.28
N GLU A 96 -6.34 0.93 2.26
CA GLU A 96 -6.58 2.04 3.20
C GLU A 96 -5.44 2.24 4.24
N TRP A 97 -4.49 1.30 4.26
CA TRP A 97 -3.30 1.36 5.09
C TRP A 97 -2.05 1.80 4.29
N GLY A 98 -2.19 2.05 2.98
CA GLY A 98 -1.11 2.52 2.11
C GLY A 98 -0.61 3.93 2.46
N ASP A 99 -1.45 4.78 3.06
CA ASP A 99 -1.09 6.15 3.49
C ASP A 99 -0.08 6.19 4.64
N LEU A 100 0.14 5.07 5.36
CA LEU A 100 1.21 4.95 6.36
C LEU A 100 2.58 4.74 5.71
N SER A 101 2.61 4.42 4.42
CA SER A 101 3.83 4.46 3.62
C SER A 101 4.12 5.92 3.32
N GLU A 102 4.91 6.55 4.19
CA GLU A 102 5.35 7.93 4.14
C GLU A 102 5.79 8.31 2.72
N THR A 103 4.87 8.94 1.98
CA THR A 103 5.21 9.59 0.72
C THR A 103 5.47 11.04 1.10
N ILE A 104 6.75 11.38 1.31
CA ILE A 104 7.25 12.76 1.38
C ILE A 104 6.99 13.52 0.05
N VAL A 105 6.43 12.84 -0.96
CA VAL A 105 5.99 13.43 -2.23
C VAL A 105 4.46 13.36 -2.29
N PRO A 106 3.75 14.47 -2.47
CA PRO A 106 2.32 14.43 -2.72
C PRO A 106 2.06 13.58 -3.97
N LYS A 107 1.31 12.48 -3.81
CA LYS A 107 0.80 11.66 -4.91
C LYS A 107 0.02 12.58 -5.84
N GLU A 108 0.50 12.74 -7.06
CA GLU A 108 0.05 13.77 -8.00
C GLU A 108 -1.47 13.97 -8.00
N VAL A 109 -1.83 15.25 -7.83
CA VAL A 109 -3.04 15.95 -8.26
C VAL A 109 -3.93 15.09 -9.17
N GLU A 110 -4.92 14.43 -8.57
CA GLU A 110 -6.07 13.93 -9.30
C GLU A 110 -6.78 15.12 -9.93
N THR A 111 -6.62 15.28 -11.24
CA THR A 111 -7.54 15.94 -12.18
C THR A 111 -8.41 17.04 -11.55
N VAL A 112 -7.78 18.19 -11.27
CA VAL A 112 -8.51 19.45 -11.13
C VAL A 112 -9.15 19.72 -12.49
N GLY A 113 -10.45 19.44 -12.60
CA GLY A 113 -11.26 19.90 -13.72
C GLY A 113 -11.06 21.40 -13.85
N SER A 114 -10.64 21.83 -15.05
CA SER A 114 -10.48 23.23 -15.49
C SER A 114 -10.93 24.28 -14.47
N MET A 115 -10.09 24.52 -13.47
CA MET A 115 -10.22 25.64 -12.56
C MET A 115 -9.13 26.59 -13.00
N GLU A 116 -9.56 27.75 -13.49
CA GLU A 116 -8.69 28.85 -13.87
C GLU A 116 -7.62 28.99 -12.80
N THR A 117 -6.35 28.92 -13.22
CA THR A 117 -5.22 29.17 -12.33
C THR A 117 -5.26 30.65 -11.96
N GLU A 118 -6.07 31.00 -10.97
CA GLU A 118 -5.95 32.26 -10.27
C GLU A 118 -4.63 32.15 -9.49
N ALA A 119 -3.59 32.78 -10.03
CA ALA A 119 -2.29 32.83 -9.40
C ALA A 119 -2.47 33.32 -7.96
N PRO A 120 -1.84 32.67 -6.96
CA PRO A 120 -2.01 33.06 -5.57
C PRO A 120 -1.68 34.54 -5.41
N SER A 121 -2.68 35.32 -4.98
CA SER A 121 -2.53 36.75 -4.70
C SER A 121 -1.67 36.90 -3.46
N PHE A 122 -0.36 36.99 -3.65
CA PHE A 122 0.57 37.21 -2.55
C PHE A 122 0.40 38.62 -1.99
N PRO A 123 0.43 38.79 -0.65
CA PRO A 123 0.50 40.11 -0.04
C PRO A 123 1.78 40.80 -0.54
N THR A 124 1.64 41.99 -1.10
CA THR A 124 2.79 42.78 -1.54
C THR A 124 3.53 43.30 -0.32
N LEU A 125 4.83 43.00 -0.23
CA LEU A 125 5.66 43.47 0.87
C LEU A 125 5.72 45.01 0.85
N THR A 126 5.67 45.63 2.02
CA THR A 126 5.94 47.06 2.17
C THR A 126 7.36 47.37 1.67
N PRO A 127 7.58 48.50 0.98
CA PRO A 127 8.91 48.88 0.52
C PRO A 127 9.92 48.89 1.65
N ALA A 128 11.18 48.53 1.35
CA ALA A 128 12.24 48.48 2.34
C ALA A 128 12.43 49.87 3.01
N GLY A 129 12.49 49.90 4.34
CA GLY A 129 12.63 51.13 5.12
C GLY A 129 11.33 51.73 5.66
N LEU A 130 10.16 51.13 5.36
CA LEU A 130 8.88 51.47 6.01
C LEU A 130 8.51 50.44 7.09
N ASP A 131 7.96 50.93 8.20
CA ASP A 131 7.38 50.09 9.26
C ASP A 131 6.04 49.51 8.77
N PRO A 132 5.87 48.18 8.72
CA PRO A 132 4.62 47.53 8.28
C PRO A 132 3.41 47.77 9.19
N LEU A 133 3.59 48.34 10.39
CA LEU A 133 2.51 48.61 11.34
C LEU A 133 2.13 50.10 11.39
N ALA A 134 2.80 50.95 10.60
CA ALA A 134 2.53 52.37 10.51
C ALA A 134 1.53 52.65 9.37
N ASP A 135 0.24 52.79 9.71
CA ASP A 135 -0.76 53.29 8.78
C ASP A 135 -0.82 54.84 8.80
N PRO A 136 -1.09 55.52 7.65
CA PRO A 136 -1.16 54.99 6.28
C PRO A 136 0.10 55.28 5.43
N VAL A 137 0.36 54.39 4.47
CA VAL A 137 1.44 54.51 3.48
C VAL A 137 1.34 55.84 2.71
N PRO A 138 2.42 56.66 2.64
CA PRO A 138 2.42 57.90 1.89
C PRO A 138 2.07 57.69 0.41
N SER A 139 1.25 58.58 -0.15
CA SER A 139 0.73 58.47 -1.53
C SER A 139 1.80 58.40 -2.61
N GLU A 140 3.01 58.88 -2.31
CA GLU A 140 4.18 58.82 -3.19
C GLU A 140 4.63 57.37 -3.48
N PHE A 141 4.50 56.46 -2.50
CA PHE A 141 4.94 55.06 -2.65
C PHE A 141 3.86 54.11 -3.19
N LYS A 142 2.60 54.56 -3.23
CA LYS A 142 1.47 53.76 -3.76
C LYS A 142 1.57 53.55 -5.29
N ALA A 143 2.23 54.47 -6.00
CA ALA A 143 2.43 54.38 -7.45
C ALA A 143 3.49 53.34 -7.85
N GLU A 144 4.55 53.16 -7.05
CA GLU A 144 5.60 52.17 -7.32
C GLU A 144 5.11 50.73 -7.11
N LEU A 145 4.27 50.50 -6.09
CA LEU A 145 3.78 49.15 -5.74
C LEU A 145 2.97 48.47 -6.85
N GLY A 146 2.26 49.24 -7.68
CA GLY A 146 1.47 48.72 -8.80
C GLY A 146 2.27 48.44 -10.08
N SER A 147 3.56 48.78 -10.10
CA SER A 147 4.39 48.76 -11.32
C SER A 147 5.58 47.80 -11.26
N VAL A 148 5.80 47.11 -10.13
CA VAL A 148 6.86 46.11 -10.04
C VAL A 148 6.44 44.87 -10.85
N PRO A 149 7.07 44.60 -12.00
CA PRO A 149 6.76 43.38 -12.74
C PRO A 149 7.14 42.19 -11.86
N VAL A 150 6.17 41.33 -11.58
CA VAL A 150 6.41 40.03 -10.95
C VAL A 150 7.36 39.26 -11.87
N ILE A 151 8.65 39.18 -11.50
CA ILE A 151 9.66 38.40 -12.22
C ILE A 151 9.45 36.91 -11.90
N ILE A 152 8.26 36.39 -12.22
CA ILE A 152 7.93 34.96 -12.19
C ILE A 152 7.33 34.63 -13.57
N ASP A 153 7.95 35.07 -14.67
CA ASP A 153 7.49 34.60 -15.99
C ASP A 153 8.52 34.65 -17.13
N LYS A 154 9.81 34.41 -16.83
CA LYS A 154 10.83 34.28 -17.89
C LYS A 154 11.73 33.05 -17.85
N LYS A 155 11.43 32.06 -17.00
CA LYS A 155 12.22 30.81 -16.96
C LYS A 155 11.48 29.53 -17.35
N VAL A 156 10.19 29.62 -17.71
CA VAL A 156 9.43 28.46 -18.23
C VAL A 156 9.36 28.45 -19.76
N GLU A 157 9.48 29.59 -20.43
CA GLU A 157 9.34 29.66 -21.90
C GLU A 157 10.66 29.49 -22.69
N ALA A 158 11.80 29.37 -22.01
CA ALA A 158 13.13 29.22 -22.65
C ALA A 158 13.66 27.78 -22.72
N SER A 159 12.82 26.76 -22.44
CA SER A 159 13.19 25.34 -22.56
C SER A 159 12.13 24.55 -23.34
N SER A 160 11.54 25.15 -24.37
CA SER A 160 10.68 24.48 -25.34
C SER A 160 11.06 24.84 -26.78
N ASN A 161 12.34 25.18 -27.04
CA ASN A 161 12.82 25.34 -28.41
C ASN A 161 14.34 25.15 -28.59
N VAL A 162 14.91 24.12 -27.96
CA VAL A 162 16.15 23.45 -28.41
C VAL A 162 15.99 21.95 -28.16
#